data_AF-A0A936FP13-F1
#
_entry.id   AF-A0A936FP13-F1
#
_cell.length_a   1.000
_cell.length_b   1.000
_cell.length_c   1.000
_cell.angle_alpha   90.00
_cell.angle_beta   90.00
_cell.angle_gamma   90.00
#
_symmetry.space_group_name_H-M   'P 1'
#
loop_
_entity.id
_entity.type
_entity.pdbx_description
1 polymer ?
#
loop_
_entity_poly.entity_id
_entity_poly.type
_entity_poly.pdbx_seq_one_letter_code
_entity_poly.pdbx_strand_id
1 'polypeptide(L)'
;MPDPARCRRRRPRRRRRVEAQVAAGARADASRRRPLAPAAAGARRTPGRAAVTPAAGIADDPLLAVAIRAARRAAAVIDDAARDLKRLPTHAKSHGDLVSAADADAENAIIATLRAAFPEHAILGEESGELMGGATAARGGGCKWLVDPIDGTVNFLHGYPYYAISLALAQGPRITHAVVLDPVHDELFAAIAGRGATRNGAALHVSACHALDEALVGTVFPTRASPKMPGYLTVFNRLLPRCRGMRRAGACALDLCYVAAGRLDGFFVMSLSSWDIAAGALIVEEAGGRIGDFAGGPDYLRTNELIAAAPGIFGALREAIAAARP
;
A
#
# COMPACT_ATOMS: atom_id res chain seq x y z
N MET A 1 55.38 12.05 63.13
CA MET A 1 54.10 12.15 63.89
C MET A 1 54.14 13.46 64.68
N PRO A 2 53.11 14.33 64.72
CA PRO A 2 52.00 14.66 63.80
C PRO A 2 51.86 16.19 63.46
N ASP A 3 50.96 16.56 62.51
CA ASP A 3 50.21 17.83 62.14
C ASP A 3 50.89 19.24 62.28
N PRO A 4 50.63 20.33 61.47
CA PRO A 4 49.35 20.74 60.82
C PRO A 4 49.40 21.52 59.46
N ALA A 5 48.25 21.67 58.77
CA ALA A 5 47.74 22.96 58.19
C ALA A 5 46.51 22.81 57.25
N ARG A 6 45.63 23.82 57.33
CA ARG A 6 44.25 23.94 56.81
C ARG A 6 44.15 24.40 55.34
N CYS A 7 43.03 24.07 54.66
CA CYS A 7 42.28 25.03 53.82
C CYS A 7 40.82 24.57 53.55
N ARG A 8 39.98 25.49 53.07
CA ARG A 8 38.55 25.67 53.41
C ARG A 8 37.54 25.20 52.34
N ARG A 9 36.36 24.76 52.84
CA ARG A 9 34.94 24.95 52.38
C ARG A 9 34.60 24.94 50.87
N ARG A 10 33.62 24.12 50.45
CA ARG A 10 32.20 24.51 50.14
C ARG A 10 31.38 23.34 49.54
N ARG A 11 30.09 23.30 49.91
CA ARG A 11 29.05 22.30 49.56
C ARG A 11 28.62 22.35 48.08
N PRO A 12 28.09 21.23 47.51
CA PRO A 12 27.67 21.18 46.11
C PRO A 12 26.31 21.85 45.86
N ARG A 13 26.22 22.53 44.71
CA ARG A 13 25.03 23.23 44.19
C ARG A 13 24.05 22.22 43.57
N ARG A 14 22.80 22.17 44.06
CA ARG A 14 21.62 21.66 43.34
C ARG A 14 20.83 22.83 42.76
N ARG A 15 20.68 22.92 41.44
CA ARG A 15 19.61 23.61 40.66
C ARG A 15 19.68 23.02 39.23
N ARG A 16 18.62 22.77 38.44
CA ARG A 16 17.30 23.40 38.30
C ARG A 16 16.28 22.38 37.78
N ARG A 17 15.03 22.46 38.23
CA ARG A 17 13.84 22.10 37.46
C ARG A 17 13.11 23.42 37.21
N VAL A 18 12.86 23.78 35.97
CA VAL A 18 12.06 24.96 35.60
C VAL A 18 10.73 24.44 35.09
N GLU A 19 9.68 24.66 35.87
CA GLU A 19 8.29 24.50 35.47
C GLU A 19 7.85 25.76 34.73
N ALA A 20 7.18 25.58 33.58
CA ALA A 20 6.66 26.67 32.77
C ALA A 20 5.31 27.15 33.34
N GLN A 21 5.20 28.46 33.55
CA GLN A 21 4.01 29.17 34.00
C GLN A 21 2.96 29.26 32.88
N VAL A 22 1.72 28.90 33.18
CA VAL A 22 0.54 29.32 32.40
C VAL A 22 -0.03 30.55 33.11
N ALA A 23 0.11 31.72 32.48
CA ALA A 23 -0.49 32.96 32.97
C ALA A 23 -1.94 33.06 32.50
N ALA A 24 -2.85 33.20 33.46
CA ALA A 24 -4.23 33.58 33.28
C ALA A 24 -4.35 35.11 33.20
N GLY A 25 -5.20 35.62 32.31
CA GLY A 25 -5.62 37.02 32.35
C GLY A 25 -6.34 37.50 31.10
N ALA A 26 -7.67 37.39 31.07
CA ALA A 26 -8.56 38.37 30.43
C ALA A 26 -10.04 38.07 30.78
N ARG A 27 -10.62 38.87 31.69
CA ARG A 27 -12.04 39.27 31.72
C ARG A 27 -12.04 40.74 31.28
N ALA A 28 -12.96 41.33 30.53
CA ALA A 28 -14.33 41.02 30.14
C ALA A 28 -14.68 41.87 28.90
N ASP A 29 -15.69 41.49 28.13
CA ASP A 29 -16.81 42.39 27.79
C ASP A 29 -18.00 41.55 27.30
N ALA A 30 -19.17 41.83 27.85
CA ALA A 30 -20.42 41.14 27.62
C ALA A 30 -21.45 42.16 27.15
N SER A 31 -21.61 42.32 25.84
CA SER A 31 -22.90 42.74 25.27
C SER A 31 -22.99 42.46 23.77
N ARG A 32 -24.17 41.96 23.35
CA ARG A 32 -24.69 41.83 21.98
C ARG A 32 -24.15 40.68 21.12
N ARG A 33 -24.63 39.46 21.39
CA ARG A 33 -24.71 38.39 20.36
C ARG A 33 -26.15 38.30 19.85
N ARG A 34 -26.31 38.68 18.58
CA ARG A 34 -27.52 38.49 17.76
C ARG A 34 -27.66 36.98 17.47
N PRO A 35 -28.84 36.36 17.54
CA PRO A 35 -28.96 34.94 17.24
C PRO A 35 -28.74 34.71 15.74
N LEU A 36 -27.79 33.83 15.39
CA LEU A 36 -27.68 33.31 14.03
C LEU A 36 -28.91 32.45 13.75
N ALA A 37 -29.66 32.79 12.71
CA ALA A 37 -30.72 31.94 12.16
C ALA A 37 -30.11 30.60 11.69
N PRO A 38 -30.85 29.48 11.78
CA PRO A 38 -30.35 28.20 11.30
C PRO A 38 -30.22 28.26 9.78
N ALA A 39 -29.00 28.05 9.28
CA ALA A 39 -28.78 27.81 7.86
C ALA A 39 -29.52 26.53 7.48
N ALA A 40 -30.40 26.63 6.48
CA ALA A 40 -31.13 25.50 5.93
C ALA A 40 -30.15 24.38 5.56
N ALA A 41 -30.26 23.25 6.26
CA ALA A 41 -29.59 22.02 5.89
C ALA A 41 -30.17 21.53 4.56
N GLY A 42 -29.54 21.93 3.47
CA GLY A 42 -29.73 21.29 2.18
C GLY A 42 -29.31 19.83 2.31
N ALA A 43 -30.31 18.94 2.44
CA ALA A 43 -30.12 17.52 2.44
C ALA A 43 -29.34 17.13 1.16
N ARG A 44 -28.05 16.84 1.32
CA ARG A 44 -27.27 16.18 0.27
C ARG A 44 -27.95 14.84 0.05
N ARG A 45 -28.62 14.69 -1.09
CA ARG A 45 -29.09 13.38 -1.56
C ARG A 45 -27.86 12.50 -1.62
N THR A 46 -27.77 11.52 -0.71
CA THR A 46 -26.90 10.37 -0.90
C THR A 46 -27.19 9.82 -2.30
N PRO A 47 -26.18 9.70 -3.19
CA PRO A 47 -26.39 9.01 -4.45
C PRO A 47 -26.91 7.61 -4.09
N GLY A 48 -28.05 7.24 -4.67
CA GLY A 48 -28.62 5.92 -4.49
C GLY A 48 -27.55 4.88 -4.82
N ARG A 49 -27.42 3.88 -3.94
CA ARG A 49 -26.58 2.71 -4.15
C ARG A 49 -26.98 2.08 -5.49
N ALA A 50 -26.22 2.40 -6.54
CA ALA A 50 -26.43 1.81 -7.85
C ALA A 50 -26.36 0.28 -7.69
N ALA A 51 -27.30 -0.42 -8.30
CA ALA A 51 -27.29 -1.88 -8.32
C ALA A 51 -25.93 -2.32 -8.89
N VAL A 52 -25.17 -3.06 -8.09
CA VAL A 52 -23.90 -3.64 -8.49
C VAL A 52 -24.23 -4.73 -9.51
N THR A 53 -24.06 -4.45 -10.79
CA THR A 53 -24.08 -5.51 -11.80
C THR A 53 -22.85 -6.37 -11.57
N PRO A 54 -22.98 -7.71 -11.38
CA PRO A 54 -21.82 -8.59 -11.37
C PRO A 54 -21.05 -8.36 -12.67
N ALA A 55 -19.73 -8.21 -12.59
CA ALA A 55 -18.90 -8.16 -13.79
C ALA A 55 -18.98 -9.55 -14.47
N ALA A 56 -19.95 -9.69 -15.38
CA ALA A 56 -20.20 -10.93 -16.10
C ALA A 56 -18.95 -11.30 -16.90
N GLY A 57 -18.22 -12.32 -16.44
CA GLY A 57 -17.06 -12.86 -17.11
C GLY A 57 -15.87 -13.18 -16.20
N ILE A 58 -15.57 -12.36 -15.19
CA ILE A 58 -14.35 -12.54 -14.38
C ILE A 58 -14.41 -13.82 -13.52
N ALA A 59 -15.59 -14.14 -12.97
CA ALA A 59 -15.77 -15.21 -11.99
C ALA A 59 -15.52 -16.63 -12.55
N ASP A 60 -15.73 -16.85 -13.86
CA ASP A 60 -15.63 -18.17 -14.49
C ASP A 60 -14.25 -18.46 -15.09
N ASP A 61 -13.29 -17.54 -14.95
CA ASP A 61 -11.97 -17.70 -15.53
C ASP A 61 -11.11 -18.71 -14.74
N PRO A 62 -10.60 -19.77 -15.39
CA PRO A 62 -9.87 -20.84 -14.70
C PRO A 62 -8.50 -20.39 -14.16
N LEU A 63 -7.80 -19.46 -14.83
CA LEU A 63 -6.52 -18.94 -14.35
C LEU A 63 -6.73 -18.12 -13.08
N LEU A 64 -7.73 -17.24 -13.11
CA LEU A 64 -8.09 -16.41 -11.96
C LEU A 64 -8.59 -17.26 -10.80
N ALA A 65 -9.44 -18.26 -11.05
CA ALA A 65 -9.95 -19.15 -9.99
C ALA A 65 -8.82 -19.89 -9.27
N VAL A 66 -7.78 -20.33 -9.99
CA VAL A 66 -6.59 -20.94 -9.39
C VAL A 66 -5.78 -19.91 -8.59
N ALA A 67 -5.58 -18.70 -9.11
CA ALA A 67 -4.86 -17.63 -8.42
C ALA A 67 -5.56 -17.22 -7.11
N ILE A 68 -6.90 -17.10 -7.13
CA ILE A 68 -7.71 -16.82 -5.93
C ILE A 68 -7.54 -17.95 -4.91
N ARG A 69 -7.60 -19.22 -5.36
CA ARG A 69 -7.37 -20.37 -4.47
C ARG A 69 -5.96 -20.37 -3.86
N ALA A 70 -4.94 -19.97 -4.64
CA ALA A 70 -3.57 -19.83 -4.15
C ALA A 70 -3.47 -18.74 -3.07
N ALA A 71 -4.02 -17.55 -3.34
CA ALA A 71 -4.06 -16.43 -2.39
C ALA A 71 -4.79 -16.81 -1.09
N ARG A 72 -5.93 -17.51 -1.18
CA ARG A 72 -6.70 -17.99 -0.02
C ARG A 72 -5.95 -19.02 0.82
N ARG A 73 -5.11 -19.86 0.20
CA ARG A 73 -4.25 -20.81 0.92
C ARG A 73 -3.12 -20.10 1.66
N ALA A 74 -2.48 -19.12 1.04
CA ALA A 74 -1.51 -18.26 1.72
C ALA A 74 -2.15 -17.48 2.87
N ALA A 75 -3.34 -16.92 2.67
CA ALA A 75 -4.06 -16.21 3.74
C ALA A 75 -4.28 -17.07 4.98
N ALA A 76 -4.62 -18.36 4.83
CA ALA A 76 -4.77 -19.27 5.96
C ALA A 76 -3.47 -19.43 6.78
N VAL A 77 -2.32 -19.54 6.09
CA VAL A 77 -0.99 -19.59 6.73
C VAL A 77 -0.69 -18.28 7.47
N ILE A 78 -0.93 -17.15 6.81
CA ILE A 78 -0.69 -15.81 7.37
C ILE A 78 -1.59 -15.55 8.57
N ASP A 79 -2.86 -15.98 8.53
CA ASP A 79 -3.81 -15.83 9.63
C ASP A 79 -3.41 -16.66 10.86
N ASP A 80 -2.88 -17.87 10.66
CA ASP A 80 -2.30 -18.69 11.73
C ASP A 80 -1.09 -17.99 12.35
N ALA A 81 -0.14 -17.55 11.53
CA ALA A 81 1.04 -16.82 12.00
C ALA A 81 0.67 -15.50 12.70
N ALA A 82 -0.33 -14.76 12.21
CA ALA A 82 -0.82 -13.53 12.83
C ALA A 82 -1.38 -13.77 14.24
N ARG A 83 -2.03 -14.91 14.48
CA ARG A 83 -2.51 -15.30 15.82
C ARG A 83 -1.36 -15.57 16.78
N ASP A 84 -0.30 -16.21 16.30
CA ASP A 84 0.87 -16.51 17.12
C ASP A 84 1.77 -15.29 17.36
N LEU A 85 1.92 -14.40 16.39
CA LEU A 85 2.61 -13.11 16.55
C LEU A 85 1.98 -12.28 17.68
N LYS A 86 0.65 -12.28 17.82
CA LYS A 86 -0.04 -11.57 18.91
C LYS A 86 0.31 -12.11 20.31
N ARG A 87 0.83 -13.33 20.41
CA ARG A 87 1.22 -13.98 21.68
C ARG A 87 2.68 -13.74 22.05
N LEU A 88 3.48 -13.19 21.15
CA LEU A 88 4.91 -12.98 21.33
C LEU A 88 5.24 -11.49 21.57
N PRO A 89 6.28 -11.17 22.36
CA PRO A 89 6.80 -9.81 22.43
C PRO A 89 7.34 -9.36 21.07
N THR A 90 6.89 -8.20 20.56
CA THR A 90 7.20 -7.69 19.21
C THR A 90 8.70 -7.56 18.90
N HIS A 91 9.55 -7.40 19.92
CA HIS A 91 11.01 -7.25 19.75
C HIS A 91 11.79 -8.55 20.00
N ALA A 92 11.11 -9.66 20.25
CA ALA A 92 11.79 -10.94 20.43
C ALA A 92 12.37 -11.41 19.08
N LYS A 93 13.56 -12.03 19.10
CA LYS A 93 14.13 -12.64 17.89
C LYS A 93 13.17 -13.66 17.26
N SER A 94 12.50 -14.45 18.10
CA SER A 94 11.46 -15.40 17.70
C SER A 94 10.28 -14.76 16.98
N HIS A 95 10.03 -13.46 17.20
CA HIS A 95 8.99 -12.70 16.51
C HIS A 95 9.38 -12.43 15.06
N GLY A 96 10.64 -12.04 14.83
CA GLY A 96 11.19 -11.90 13.48
C GLY A 96 11.30 -13.25 12.75
N ASP A 97 11.77 -14.29 13.44
CA ASP A 97 11.88 -15.64 12.88
C ASP A 97 10.50 -16.18 12.44
N LEU A 98 9.43 -15.90 13.20
CA LEU A 98 8.06 -16.28 12.85
C LEU A 98 7.55 -15.57 11.59
N VAL A 99 7.90 -14.30 11.40
CA VAL A 99 7.52 -13.56 10.19
C VAL A 99 8.21 -14.14 8.97
N SER A 100 9.52 -14.37 9.04
CA SER A 100 10.25 -14.98 7.93
C SER A 100 9.73 -16.38 7.59
N ALA A 101 9.32 -17.16 8.61
CA ALA A 101 8.67 -18.46 8.37
C ALA A 101 7.31 -18.32 7.71
N ALA A 102 6.47 -17.38 8.18
CA ALA A 102 5.15 -17.13 7.60
C ALA A 102 5.22 -16.70 6.13
N ASP A 103 6.20 -15.86 5.80
CA ASP A 103 6.46 -15.38 4.45
C ASP A 103 6.80 -16.55 3.51
N ALA A 104 7.80 -17.36 3.89
CA ALA A 104 8.22 -18.55 3.15
C ALA A 104 7.11 -19.61 3.03
N ASP A 105 6.36 -19.87 4.10
CA ASP A 105 5.28 -20.86 4.11
C ASP A 105 4.09 -20.40 3.24
N ALA A 106 3.77 -19.10 3.24
CA ALA A 106 2.75 -18.52 2.38
C ALA A 106 3.18 -18.60 0.90
N GLU A 107 4.43 -18.26 0.57
CA GLU A 107 4.95 -18.38 -0.79
C GLU A 107 4.92 -19.84 -1.27
N ASN A 108 5.34 -20.79 -0.42
CA ASN A 108 5.27 -22.22 -0.72
C ASN A 108 3.83 -22.70 -0.99
N ALA A 109 2.85 -22.23 -0.22
CA ALA A 109 1.45 -22.56 -0.44
C ALA A 109 0.94 -22.02 -1.81
N ILE A 110 1.38 -20.83 -2.21
CA ILE A 110 1.08 -20.25 -3.52
C ILE A 110 1.74 -21.07 -4.62
N ILE A 111 3.06 -21.30 -4.54
CA ILE A 111 3.85 -22.04 -5.52
C ILE A 111 3.25 -23.43 -5.73
N ALA A 112 2.97 -24.18 -4.64
CA ALA A 112 2.41 -25.52 -4.73
C ALA A 112 1.06 -25.53 -5.46
N THR A 113 0.21 -24.53 -5.18
CA THR A 113 -1.11 -24.40 -5.83
C THR A 113 -0.98 -24.06 -7.31
N LEU A 114 -0.11 -23.12 -7.65
CA LEU A 114 0.13 -22.71 -9.04
C LEU A 114 0.79 -23.81 -9.85
N ARG A 115 1.79 -24.51 -9.31
CA ARG A 115 2.50 -25.59 -10.00
C ARG A 115 1.64 -26.82 -10.25
N ALA A 116 0.75 -27.16 -9.31
CA ALA A 116 -0.19 -28.26 -9.51
C ALA A 116 -1.15 -28.02 -10.69
N ALA A 117 -1.53 -26.75 -10.93
CA ALA A 117 -2.43 -26.39 -12.03
C ALA A 117 -1.68 -26.05 -13.33
N PHE A 118 -0.51 -25.43 -13.22
CA PHE A 118 0.24 -24.83 -14.33
C PHE A 118 1.74 -25.19 -14.25
N PRO A 119 2.11 -26.47 -14.44
CA PRO A 119 3.51 -26.92 -14.32
C PRO A 119 4.47 -26.20 -15.29
N GLU A 120 3.94 -25.77 -16.44
CA GLU A 120 4.70 -25.07 -17.49
C GLU A 120 4.94 -23.59 -17.20
N HIS A 121 4.24 -22.97 -16.25
CA HIS A 121 4.39 -21.53 -15.97
C HIS A 121 5.64 -21.27 -15.12
N ALA A 122 6.35 -20.19 -15.43
CA ALA A 122 7.38 -19.66 -14.55
C ALA A 122 6.75 -18.96 -13.35
N ILE A 123 7.49 -18.86 -12.25
CA ILE A 123 7.10 -18.10 -11.06
C ILE A 123 8.28 -17.24 -10.65
N LEU A 124 8.05 -15.95 -10.41
CA LEU A 124 8.97 -15.02 -9.79
C LEU A 124 8.37 -14.64 -8.43
N GLY A 125 8.89 -15.24 -7.37
CA GLY A 125 8.55 -14.93 -5.99
C GLY A 125 9.54 -13.96 -5.37
N GLU A 126 9.10 -13.22 -4.36
CA GLU A 126 9.95 -12.34 -3.56
C GLU A 126 11.04 -13.14 -2.83
N GLU A 127 10.68 -14.26 -2.19
CA GLU A 127 11.59 -15.04 -1.35
C GLU A 127 12.39 -16.07 -2.15
N SER A 128 11.75 -16.77 -3.10
CA SER A 128 12.39 -17.85 -3.87
C SER A 128 13.10 -17.39 -5.16
N GLY A 129 12.87 -16.15 -5.59
CA GLY A 129 13.37 -15.65 -6.88
C GLY A 129 12.68 -16.30 -8.08
N GLU A 130 13.41 -16.46 -9.19
CA GLU A 130 12.84 -17.01 -10.43
C GLU A 130 12.90 -18.54 -10.45
N LEU A 131 11.73 -19.17 -10.40
CA LEU A 131 11.51 -20.60 -10.56
C LEU A 131 11.05 -20.88 -11.99
N MET A 132 11.91 -21.52 -12.78
CA MET A 132 11.62 -21.85 -14.18
C MET A 132 10.44 -22.82 -14.33
N GLY A 133 9.61 -22.59 -15.34
CA GLY A 133 8.58 -23.52 -15.80
C GLY A 133 9.17 -24.79 -16.44
N GLY A 134 8.29 -25.62 -16.98
CA GLY A 134 8.68 -26.65 -17.96
C GLY A 134 9.37 -26.07 -19.20
N ALA A 135 9.80 -26.93 -20.12
CA ALA A 135 10.69 -26.58 -21.25
C ALA A 135 10.17 -25.45 -22.17
N THR A 136 8.88 -25.11 -22.09
CA THR A 136 8.23 -24.06 -22.87
C THR A 136 8.40 -22.63 -22.30
N ALA A 137 8.73 -22.49 -21.01
CA ALA A 137 8.91 -21.19 -20.35
C ALA A 137 10.12 -20.38 -20.88
N ALA A 138 11.13 -21.06 -21.45
CA ALA A 138 12.36 -20.43 -21.93
C ALA A 138 12.22 -19.67 -23.27
N ARG A 139 11.05 -19.71 -23.92
CA ARG A 139 10.84 -19.14 -25.25
C ARG A 139 9.89 -17.93 -25.22
N GLY A 140 10.36 -16.78 -24.70
CA GLY A 140 9.93 -15.40 -25.05
C GLY A 140 8.44 -14.98 -24.98
N GLY A 141 7.51 -15.90 -24.78
CA GLY A 141 6.05 -15.71 -24.71
C GLY A 141 5.41 -16.63 -23.67
N GLY A 142 6.21 -17.11 -22.71
CA GLY A 142 5.77 -17.95 -21.61
C GLY A 142 4.90 -17.20 -20.61
N CYS A 143 4.10 -17.95 -19.88
CA CYS A 143 3.34 -17.47 -18.74
C CYS A 143 4.25 -17.39 -17.51
N LYS A 144 4.28 -16.23 -16.84
CA LYS A 144 5.04 -16.03 -15.60
C LYS A 144 4.16 -15.42 -14.52
N TRP A 145 4.09 -16.08 -13.37
CA TRP A 145 3.46 -15.52 -12.18
C TRP A 145 4.44 -14.64 -11.43
N LEU A 146 4.04 -13.44 -11.04
CA LEU A 146 4.73 -12.58 -10.09
C LEU A 146 4.00 -12.71 -8.75
N VAL A 147 4.74 -13.04 -7.70
CA VAL A 147 4.17 -13.37 -6.39
C VAL A 147 4.86 -12.57 -5.31
N ASP A 148 4.05 -11.90 -4.50
CA ASP A 148 4.43 -11.34 -3.21
C ASP A 148 3.49 -11.98 -2.16
N PRO A 149 4.02 -12.85 -1.29
CA PRO A 149 3.21 -13.55 -0.30
C PRO A 149 2.70 -12.62 0.80
N ILE A 150 3.43 -11.56 1.17
CA ILE A 150 3.08 -10.61 2.23
C ILE A 150 3.59 -9.19 1.88
N ASP A 151 2.84 -8.47 1.03
CA ASP A 151 3.07 -7.07 0.76
C ASP A 151 2.79 -6.26 2.03
N GLY A 152 3.83 -5.66 2.59
CA GLY A 152 3.79 -5.02 3.90
C GLY A 152 4.28 -5.92 5.04
N THR A 153 5.29 -6.77 4.82
CA THR A 153 5.94 -7.63 5.84
C THR A 153 6.28 -6.87 7.14
N VAL A 154 6.68 -5.60 7.05
CA VAL A 154 6.95 -4.75 8.23
C VAL A 154 5.66 -4.47 9.02
N ASN A 155 4.54 -4.24 8.35
CA ASN A 155 3.25 -4.07 9.00
C ASN A 155 2.82 -5.37 9.68
N PHE A 156 2.94 -6.49 8.97
CA PHE A 156 2.66 -7.82 9.50
C PHE A 156 3.49 -8.11 10.76
N LEU A 157 4.80 -7.87 10.72
CA LEU A 157 5.71 -7.98 11.86
C LEU A 157 5.24 -7.15 13.06
N HIS A 158 4.76 -5.93 12.85
CA HIS A 158 4.29 -5.06 13.92
C HIS A 158 2.83 -5.31 14.33
N GLY A 159 2.14 -6.25 13.69
CA GLY A 159 0.70 -6.45 13.88
C GLY A 159 -0.14 -5.27 13.40
N TYR A 160 0.41 -4.39 12.56
CA TYR A 160 -0.33 -3.30 11.94
C TYR A 160 -1.26 -3.90 10.86
N PRO A 161 -2.59 -3.68 10.94
CA PRO A 161 -3.60 -4.40 10.15
C PRO A 161 -3.71 -3.87 8.71
N TYR A 162 -2.61 -3.87 7.96
CA TYR A 162 -2.55 -3.40 6.59
C TYR A 162 -1.43 -4.11 5.82
N TYR A 163 -1.76 -5.23 5.19
CA TYR A 163 -0.88 -6.03 4.35
C TYR A 163 -1.74 -6.88 3.41
N ALA A 164 -1.14 -7.40 2.34
CA ALA A 164 -1.88 -8.17 1.36
C ALA A 164 -1.04 -9.29 0.75
N ILE A 165 -1.72 -10.26 0.15
CA ILE A 165 -1.12 -11.26 -0.74
C ILE A 165 -1.34 -10.77 -2.18
N SER A 166 -0.30 -10.74 -3.01
CA SER A 166 -0.36 -10.21 -4.39
C SER A 166 0.13 -11.25 -5.40
N LEU A 167 -0.70 -11.52 -6.41
CA LEU A 167 -0.39 -12.41 -7.53
C LEU A 167 -0.74 -11.72 -8.85
N ALA A 168 0.20 -11.72 -9.79
CA ALA A 168 -0.04 -11.27 -11.16
C ALA A 168 0.43 -12.31 -12.17
N LEU A 169 -0.31 -12.49 -13.26
CA LEU A 169 0.12 -13.30 -14.39
C LEU A 169 0.59 -12.41 -15.53
N ALA A 170 1.86 -12.56 -15.91
CA ALA A 170 2.41 -11.99 -17.12
C ALA A 170 2.36 -13.01 -18.28
N GLN A 171 1.94 -12.55 -19.46
CA GLN A 171 2.03 -13.27 -20.73
C GLN A 171 2.85 -12.42 -21.70
N GLY A 172 4.13 -12.77 -21.87
CA GLY A 172 5.11 -11.89 -22.50
C GLY A 172 5.25 -10.58 -21.71
N PRO A 173 5.17 -9.39 -22.35
CA PRO A 173 5.33 -8.11 -21.66
C PRO A 173 4.06 -7.60 -20.95
N ARG A 174 2.93 -8.32 -21.06
CA ARG A 174 1.62 -7.84 -20.57
C ARG A 174 1.19 -8.58 -19.31
N ILE A 175 0.72 -7.84 -18.31
CA ILE A 175 -0.02 -8.41 -17.18
C ILE A 175 -1.45 -8.68 -17.65
N THR A 176 -1.93 -9.91 -17.48
CA THR A 176 -3.25 -10.33 -17.99
C THR A 176 -4.24 -10.68 -16.89
N HIS A 177 -3.75 -11.15 -15.74
CA HIS A 177 -4.58 -11.49 -14.59
C HIS A 177 -3.93 -10.95 -13.31
N ALA A 178 -4.75 -10.52 -12.37
CA ALA A 178 -4.30 -10.01 -11.08
C ALA A 178 -5.24 -10.44 -9.96
N VAL A 179 -4.65 -10.78 -8.82
CA VAL A 179 -5.33 -11.02 -7.55
C VAL A 179 -4.55 -10.31 -6.45
N VAL A 180 -5.24 -9.52 -5.64
CA VAL A 180 -4.72 -8.99 -4.39
C VAL A 180 -5.73 -9.32 -3.29
N LEU A 181 -5.27 -9.95 -2.21
CA LEU A 181 -6.12 -10.33 -1.08
C LEU A 181 -5.64 -9.63 0.18
N ASP A 182 -6.51 -8.81 0.78
CA ASP A 182 -6.37 -8.32 2.15
C ASP A 182 -6.97 -9.37 3.10
N PRO A 183 -6.14 -10.14 3.84
CA PRO A 183 -6.63 -11.17 4.74
C PRO A 183 -7.26 -10.58 6.00
N VAL A 184 -6.92 -9.35 6.38
CA VAL A 184 -7.42 -8.71 7.60
C VAL A 184 -8.89 -8.29 7.45
N HIS A 185 -9.23 -7.75 6.28
CA HIS A 185 -10.57 -7.25 5.98
C HIS A 185 -11.40 -8.19 5.10
N ASP A 186 -10.82 -9.33 4.70
CA ASP A 186 -11.41 -10.28 3.74
C ASP A 186 -11.83 -9.59 2.42
N GLU A 187 -10.93 -8.78 1.87
CA GLU A 187 -11.16 -8.09 0.59
C GLU A 187 -10.29 -8.70 -0.52
N LEU A 188 -10.95 -9.39 -1.43
CA LEU A 188 -10.36 -9.98 -2.61
C LEU A 188 -10.57 -9.05 -3.80
N PHE A 189 -9.50 -8.40 -4.25
CA PHE A 189 -9.44 -7.62 -5.48
C PHE A 189 -8.95 -8.52 -6.61
N ALA A 190 -9.63 -8.47 -7.76
CA ALA A 190 -9.30 -9.31 -8.91
C ALA A 190 -9.58 -8.59 -10.22
N ALA A 191 -8.73 -8.80 -11.22
CA ALA A 191 -8.89 -8.22 -12.54
C ALA A 191 -8.40 -9.17 -13.64
N ILE A 192 -9.01 -9.03 -14.82
CA ILE A 192 -8.54 -9.66 -16.06
C ILE A 192 -8.48 -8.57 -17.12
N ALA A 193 -7.38 -8.49 -17.84
CA ALA A 193 -7.17 -7.47 -18.87
C ALA A 193 -8.34 -7.43 -19.88
N GLY A 194 -8.92 -6.26 -20.06
CA GLY A 194 -10.07 -5.98 -20.93
C GLY A 194 -11.42 -6.47 -20.41
N ARG A 195 -11.52 -6.98 -19.18
CA ARG A 195 -12.77 -7.54 -18.60
C ARG A 195 -13.21 -6.84 -17.32
N GLY A 196 -12.47 -5.83 -16.88
CA GLY A 196 -12.75 -5.06 -15.67
C GLY A 196 -12.09 -5.62 -14.41
N ALA A 197 -12.27 -4.89 -13.32
CA ALA A 197 -11.80 -5.25 -11.99
C ALA A 197 -12.97 -5.41 -11.01
N THR A 198 -12.79 -6.26 -10.01
CA THR A 198 -13.79 -6.53 -8.98
C THR A 198 -13.17 -6.55 -7.59
N ARG A 199 -13.98 -6.26 -6.58
CA ARG A 199 -13.70 -6.53 -5.17
C ARG A 199 -14.83 -7.39 -4.61
N ASN A 200 -14.52 -8.58 -4.14
CA ASN A 200 -15.50 -9.57 -3.67
C ASN A 200 -16.64 -9.79 -4.69
N GLY A 201 -16.29 -9.85 -5.98
CA GLY A 201 -17.24 -10.03 -7.10
C GLY A 201 -18.01 -8.77 -7.53
N ALA A 202 -17.96 -7.68 -6.76
CA ALA A 202 -18.54 -6.40 -7.14
C ALA A 202 -17.59 -5.60 -8.03
N ALA A 203 -18.08 -5.01 -9.13
CA ALA A 203 -17.26 -4.19 -10.02
C ALA A 203 -16.62 -2.99 -9.29
N LEU A 204 -15.39 -2.67 -9.69
CA LEU A 204 -14.61 -1.54 -9.18
C LEU A 204 -14.63 -0.37 -10.15
N HIS A 205 -14.61 0.83 -9.58
CA HIS A 205 -14.38 2.08 -10.30
C HIS A 205 -13.52 2.98 -9.44
N VAL A 206 -12.51 3.59 -10.06
CA VAL A 206 -11.72 4.67 -9.44
C VAL A 206 -12.61 5.85 -9.06
N SER A 207 -12.10 6.74 -8.21
CA SER A 207 -12.85 7.93 -7.82
C SER A 207 -13.09 8.89 -8.99
N ALA A 208 -14.14 9.72 -8.86
CA ALA A 208 -14.42 10.81 -9.80
C ALA A 208 -13.72 12.11 -9.39
N CYS A 209 -12.58 12.03 -8.68
CA CYS A 209 -11.86 13.22 -8.25
C CYS A 209 -11.24 13.94 -9.46
N HIS A 210 -11.42 15.27 -9.53
CA HIS A 210 -10.95 16.12 -10.63
C HIS A 210 -10.00 17.24 -10.19
N ALA A 211 -9.75 17.37 -8.89
CA ALA A 211 -8.92 18.44 -8.35
C ALA A 211 -7.94 17.88 -7.32
N LEU A 212 -6.64 18.15 -7.51
CA LEU A 212 -5.59 17.58 -6.68
C LEU A 212 -5.71 18.03 -5.22
N ASP A 213 -6.16 19.25 -4.95
CA ASP A 213 -6.37 19.82 -3.62
C ASP A 213 -7.54 19.20 -2.85
N GLU A 214 -8.40 18.45 -3.53
CA GLU A 214 -9.46 17.64 -2.91
C GLU A 214 -9.04 16.18 -2.70
N ALA A 215 -7.95 15.76 -3.35
CA ALA A 215 -7.53 14.37 -3.44
C ALA A 215 -6.91 13.84 -2.14
N LEU A 216 -7.20 12.57 -1.82
CA LEU A 216 -6.45 11.77 -0.87
C LEU A 216 -5.40 10.93 -1.63
N VAL A 217 -4.12 11.23 -1.41
CA VAL A 217 -3.01 10.60 -2.14
C VAL A 217 -2.25 9.61 -1.25
N GLY A 218 -2.14 8.36 -1.67
CA GLY A 218 -1.31 7.34 -1.02
C GLY A 218 0.15 7.37 -1.48
N THR A 219 1.02 6.76 -0.69
CA THR A 219 2.43 6.54 -1.01
C THR A 219 3.05 5.51 -0.07
N VAL A 220 4.19 4.93 -0.44
CA VAL A 220 5.06 4.15 0.45
C VAL A 220 6.50 4.67 0.38
N PHE A 221 7.22 4.64 1.51
CA PHE A 221 8.63 5.02 1.49
C PHE A 221 9.44 3.99 0.70
N PRO A 222 10.47 4.43 -0.03
CA PRO A 222 11.55 3.56 -0.44
C PRO A 222 12.15 2.83 0.77
N THR A 223 12.86 1.73 0.52
CA THR A 223 13.64 1.06 1.55
C THR A 223 14.60 2.04 2.23
N ARG A 224 14.93 1.82 3.52
CA ARG A 224 15.71 2.77 4.33
C ARG A 224 17.05 3.17 3.71
N ALA A 225 17.68 2.27 2.96
CA ALA A 225 18.96 2.48 2.29
C ALA A 225 18.81 2.90 0.81
N SER A 226 17.60 3.11 0.31
CA SER A 226 17.37 3.42 -1.10
C SER A 226 18.00 4.78 -1.46
N PRO A 227 18.80 4.86 -2.53
CA PRO A 227 19.33 6.13 -3.03
C PRO A 227 18.21 7.06 -3.55
N LYS A 228 16.99 6.54 -3.75
CA LYS A 228 15.83 7.34 -4.16
C LYS A 228 15.18 8.11 -3.00
N MET A 229 15.56 7.85 -1.73
CA MET A 229 14.94 8.49 -0.55
C MET A 229 14.97 10.04 -0.59
N PRO A 230 16.06 10.73 -0.96
CA PRO A 230 16.05 12.19 -1.03
C PRO A 230 15.08 12.73 -2.10
N GLY A 231 15.03 12.09 -3.27
CA GLY A 231 14.08 12.44 -4.33
C GLY A 231 12.63 12.21 -3.90
N TYR A 232 12.39 11.09 -3.20
CA TYR A 232 11.10 10.77 -2.59
C TYR A 232 10.64 11.87 -1.62
N LEU A 233 11.49 12.27 -0.68
CA LEU A 233 11.13 13.30 0.31
C LEU A 233 10.87 14.66 -0.35
N THR A 234 11.57 14.96 -1.44
CA THR A 234 11.32 16.16 -2.23
C THR A 234 9.93 16.14 -2.86
N VAL A 235 9.55 15.03 -3.53
CA VAL A 235 8.19 14.84 -4.08
C VAL A 235 7.14 14.91 -2.98
N PHE A 236 7.33 14.18 -1.89
CA PHE A 236 6.41 14.14 -0.76
C PHE A 236 6.15 15.54 -0.19
N ASN A 237 7.21 16.30 0.08
CA ASN A 237 7.09 17.66 0.64
C ASN A 237 6.37 18.63 -0.32
N ARG A 238 6.50 18.44 -1.63
CA ARG A 238 5.81 19.28 -2.63
C ARG A 238 4.35 18.90 -2.84
N LEU A 239 3.99 17.62 -2.68
CA LEU A 239 2.62 17.14 -2.80
C LEU A 239 1.79 17.44 -1.55
N LEU A 240 2.40 17.40 -0.37
CA LEU A 240 1.71 17.56 0.91
C LEU A 240 0.80 18.81 0.99
N PRO A 241 1.22 20.02 0.56
CA PRO A 241 0.35 21.21 0.59
C PRO A 241 -0.62 21.30 -0.60
N ARG A 242 -0.52 20.41 -1.59
CA ARG A 242 -1.30 20.44 -2.84
C ARG A 242 -2.45 19.44 -2.85
N CYS A 243 -2.57 18.59 -1.82
CA CYS A 243 -3.63 17.60 -1.70
C CYS A 243 -4.37 17.72 -0.37
N ARG A 244 -5.61 17.20 -0.31
CA ARG A 244 -6.44 17.24 0.90
C ARG A 244 -5.81 16.43 2.03
N GLY A 245 -5.09 15.39 1.68
CA GLY A 245 -4.28 14.64 2.63
C GLY A 245 -3.43 13.59 1.95
N MET A 246 -2.46 13.10 2.70
CA MET A 246 -1.65 11.97 2.29
C MET A 246 -1.87 10.76 3.20
N ARG A 247 -1.72 9.56 2.65
CA ARG A 247 -1.67 8.30 3.39
C ARG A 247 -0.37 7.59 3.10
N ARG A 248 0.19 6.99 4.14
CA ARG A 248 1.32 6.06 4.04
C ARG A 248 0.93 4.86 4.88
N ALA A 249 0.28 3.88 4.27
CA ALA A 249 -0.24 2.72 4.97
C ALA A 249 0.75 1.55 4.98
N GLY A 250 1.61 1.43 3.95
CA GLY A 250 2.79 0.55 4.00
C GLY A 250 2.65 -0.80 3.30
N ALA A 251 1.64 -0.96 2.44
CA ALA A 251 1.48 -2.11 1.54
C ALA A 251 1.09 -1.58 0.15
N CYS A 252 1.96 -1.75 -0.84
CA CYS A 252 1.83 -1.12 -2.16
C CYS A 252 0.70 -1.70 -3.00
N ALA A 253 0.60 -3.03 -3.09
CA ALA A 253 -0.47 -3.71 -3.81
C ALA A 253 -1.84 -3.33 -3.25
N LEU A 254 -1.95 -3.19 -1.92
CA LEU A 254 -3.19 -2.78 -1.26
C LEU A 254 -3.51 -1.28 -1.49
N ASP A 255 -2.51 -0.40 -1.45
CA ASP A 255 -2.70 1.02 -1.78
C ASP A 255 -3.17 1.21 -3.24
N LEU A 256 -2.64 0.43 -4.20
CA LEU A 256 -3.13 0.41 -5.58
C LEU A 256 -4.58 -0.09 -5.68
N CYS A 257 -4.93 -1.15 -4.97
CA CYS A 257 -6.31 -1.62 -4.89
C CYS A 257 -7.25 -0.57 -4.27
N TYR A 258 -6.77 0.24 -3.34
CA TYR A 258 -7.53 1.33 -2.75
C TYR A 258 -7.73 2.49 -3.74
N VAL A 259 -6.78 2.74 -4.66
CA VAL A 259 -7.02 3.63 -5.81
C VAL A 259 -8.11 3.06 -6.71
N ALA A 260 -8.02 1.78 -7.07
CA ALA A 260 -9.00 1.09 -7.92
C ALA A 260 -10.42 1.09 -7.32
N ALA A 261 -10.52 1.08 -5.98
CA ALA A 261 -11.78 1.16 -5.25
C ALA A 261 -12.24 2.59 -4.93
N GLY A 262 -11.53 3.62 -5.40
CA GLY A 262 -11.85 5.03 -5.15
C GLY A 262 -11.74 5.44 -3.67
N ARG A 263 -11.01 4.67 -2.85
CA ARG A 263 -10.67 5.02 -1.46
C ARG A 263 -9.49 5.97 -1.37
N LEU A 264 -8.58 5.84 -2.32
CA LEU A 264 -7.55 6.80 -2.64
C LEU A 264 -7.85 7.39 -4.02
N ASP A 265 -7.56 8.67 -4.20
CA ASP A 265 -7.74 9.34 -5.50
C ASP A 265 -6.48 9.20 -6.36
N GLY A 266 -5.33 9.03 -5.72
CA GLY A 266 -4.07 8.77 -6.37
C GLY A 266 -3.06 8.09 -5.46
N PHE A 267 -2.00 7.58 -6.05
CA PHE A 267 -0.90 6.91 -5.40
C PHE A 267 0.37 7.15 -6.20
N PHE A 268 1.50 7.31 -5.51
CA PHE A 268 2.80 7.28 -6.15
C PHE A 268 3.79 6.47 -5.33
N VAL A 269 4.76 5.88 -6.00
CA VAL A 269 5.84 5.16 -5.34
C VAL A 269 7.14 5.26 -6.11
N MET A 270 8.24 5.20 -5.36
CA MET A 270 9.60 5.08 -5.87
C MET A 270 10.24 3.84 -5.25
N SER A 271 10.98 3.08 -6.06
CA SER A 271 11.85 1.99 -5.60
C SER A 271 11.12 0.73 -5.11
N LEU A 272 10.21 0.18 -5.92
CA LEU A 272 9.59 -1.12 -5.66
C LEU A 272 9.87 -2.15 -6.76
N SER A 273 9.77 -3.42 -6.38
CA SER A 273 9.93 -4.55 -7.26
C SER A 273 8.68 -4.76 -8.12
N SER A 274 8.81 -5.51 -9.21
CA SER A 274 7.69 -5.75 -10.13
C SER A 274 6.53 -6.53 -9.50
N TRP A 275 6.80 -7.40 -8.51
CA TRP A 275 5.76 -8.17 -7.82
C TRP A 275 4.87 -7.31 -6.91
N ASP A 276 5.43 -6.25 -6.30
CA ASP A 276 4.69 -5.29 -5.46
C ASP A 276 3.64 -4.49 -6.24
N ILE A 277 3.88 -4.26 -7.54
CA ILE A 277 3.09 -3.32 -8.36
C ILE A 277 2.26 -3.98 -9.46
N ALA A 278 2.66 -5.14 -9.98
CA ALA A 278 2.05 -5.71 -11.19
C ALA A 278 0.54 -6.01 -11.03
N ALA A 279 0.14 -6.63 -9.92
CA ALA A 279 -1.26 -6.98 -9.69
C ALA A 279 -2.12 -5.73 -9.49
N GLY A 280 -1.67 -4.84 -8.59
CA GLY A 280 -2.36 -3.58 -8.30
C GLY A 280 -2.49 -2.67 -9.53
N ALA A 281 -1.45 -2.62 -10.38
CA ALA A 281 -1.47 -1.81 -11.60
C ALA A 281 -2.57 -2.26 -12.57
N LEU A 282 -2.67 -3.56 -12.87
CA LEU A 282 -3.75 -4.08 -13.71
C LEU A 282 -5.12 -3.80 -13.10
N ILE A 283 -5.27 -3.98 -11.78
CA ILE A 283 -6.53 -3.73 -11.06
C ILE A 283 -6.95 -2.25 -11.19
N VAL A 284 -6.01 -1.30 -11.12
CA VAL A 284 -6.29 0.13 -11.33
C VAL A 284 -6.69 0.42 -12.77
N GLU A 285 -5.97 -0.10 -13.76
CA GLU A 285 -6.29 0.10 -15.18
C GLU A 285 -7.69 -0.41 -15.51
N GLU A 286 -8.02 -1.63 -15.07
CA GLU A 286 -9.30 -2.27 -15.30
C GLU A 286 -10.46 -1.64 -14.49
N ALA A 287 -10.17 -0.90 -13.42
CA ALA A 287 -11.14 -0.07 -12.70
C ALA A 287 -11.35 1.32 -13.35
N GLY A 288 -10.72 1.59 -14.50
CA GLY A 288 -10.83 2.85 -15.22
C GLY A 288 -9.84 3.94 -14.78
N GLY A 289 -8.83 3.56 -14.00
CA GLY A 289 -7.75 4.45 -13.58
C GLY A 289 -6.74 4.76 -14.68
N ARG A 290 -5.75 5.58 -14.31
CA ARG A 290 -4.56 5.84 -15.10
C ARG A 290 -3.34 5.39 -14.32
N ILE A 291 -2.48 4.62 -14.99
CA ILE A 291 -1.20 4.16 -14.49
C ILE A 291 -0.10 4.70 -15.41
N GLY A 292 1.06 5.01 -14.86
CA GLY A 292 2.27 5.29 -15.63
C GLY A 292 3.49 5.45 -14.75
N ASP A 293 4.66 5.50 -15.37
CA ASP A 293 5.88 5.95 -14.70
C ASP A 293 5.84 7.48 -14.46
N PHE A 294 6.92 8.05 -13.92
CA PHE A 294 6.97 9.49 -13.65
C PHE A 294 7.09 10.36 -14.91
N ALA A 295 7.49 9.79 -16.04
CA ALA A 295 7.36 10.44 -17.35
C ALA A 295 5.92 10.35 -17.90
N GLY A 296 5.08 9.49 -17.30
CA GLY A 296 3.73 9.16 -17.76
C GLY A 296 3.71 8.02 -18.78
N GLY A 297 4.83 7.32 -18.96
CA GLY A 297 4.97 6.19 -19.88
C GLY A 297 4.56 4.84 -19.26
N PRO A 298 4.49 3.78 -20.08
CA PRO A 298 4.09 2.44 -19.64
C PRO A 298 5.22 1.65 -18.96
N ASP A 299 6.42 2.21 -18.83
CA ASP A 299 7.61 1.50 -18.36
C ASP A 299 7.72 1.45 -16.81
N TYR A 300 6.61 1.58 -16.09
CA TYR A 300 6.57 1.62 -14.62
C TYR A 300 7.14 0.34 -13.97
N LEU A 301 6.92 -0.83 -14.59
CA LEU A 301 7.50 -2.10 -14.15
C LEU A 301 9.02 -2.17 -14.27
N ARG A 302 9.61 -1.37 -15.17
CA ARG A 302 11.06 -1.35 -15.45
C ARG A 302 11.76 -0.23 -14.70
N THR A 303 11.10 0.91 -14.56
CA THR A 303 11.66 2.11 -13.90
C THR A 303 11.58 2.04 -12.38
N ASN A 304 10.75 1.12 -11.84
CA ASN A 304 10.45 0.99 -10.42
C ASN A 304 9.95 2.33 -9.84
N GLU A 305 9.18 3.07 -10.65
CA GLU A 305 8.52 4.34 -10.36
C GLU A 305 7.12 4.25 -10.94
N LEU A 306 6.11 4.52 -10.14
CA LEU A 306 4.72 4.37 -10.56
C LEU A 306 3.86 5.49 -9.99
N ILE A 307 2.95 5.98 -10.84
CA ILE A 307 1.83 6.85 -10.51
C ILE A 307 0.56 6.09 -10.90
N ALA A 308 -0.38 6.02 -9.96
CA ALA A 308 -1.74 5.54 -10.20
C ALA A 308 -2.72 6.63 -9.77
N ALA A 309 -3.74 6.94 -10.56
CA ALA A 309 -4.75 7.90 -10.12
C ALA A 309 -6.07 7.79 -10.87
N ALA A 310 -7.09 8.42 -10.29
CA ALA A 310 -8.29 8.81 -11.03
C ALA A 310 -7.91 9.66 -12.26
N PRO A 311 -8.59 9.47 -13.42
CA PRO A 311 -8.27 10.19 -14.65
C PRO A 311 -8.26 11.72 -14.49
N GLY A 312 -9.14 12.24 -13.64
CA GLY A 312 -9.28 13.68 -13.40
C GLY A 312 -8.07 14.35 -12.74
N ILE A 313 -7.25 13.59 -11.99
CA ILE A 313 -6.08 14.16 -11.29
C ILE A 313 -4.73 13.61 -11.77
N PHE A 314 -4.70 12.59 -12.64
CA PHE A 314 -3.46 11.94 -13.07
C PHE A 314 -2.44 12.93 -13.64
N GLY A 315 -2.89 13.84 -14.53
CA GLY A 315 -2.03 14.87 -15.12
C GLY A 315 -1.43 15.81 -14.07
N ALA A 316 -2.25 16.33 -13.16
CA ALA A 316 -1.83 17.25 -12.10
C ALA A 316 -0.88 16.58 -11.10
N LEU A 317 -1.15 15.31 -10.74
CA LEU A 317 -0.27 14.53 -9.86
C LEU A 317 1.09 14.30 -10.51
N ARG A 318 1.11 13.88 -11.78
CA ARG A 318 2.34 13.69 -12.56
C ARG A 318 3.16 14.97 -12.68
N GLU A 319 2.52 16.09 -13.00
CA GLU A 319 3.19 17.40 -13.08
C GLU A 319 3.81 17.83 -11.76
N ALA A 320 3.08 17.62 -10.65
CA ALA A 320 3.59 17.93 -9.32
C ALA A 320 4.80 17.06 -8.94
N ILE A 321 4.81 15.79 -9.33
CA ILE A 321 5.94 14.86 -9.14
C ILE A 321 7.12 15.27 -10.04
N ALA A 322 6.87 15.52 -11.33
CA ALA A 322 7.90 15.90 -12.29
C ALA A 322 8.60 17.21 -11.89
N ALA A 323 7.85 18.21 -11.45
CA ALA A 323 8.42 19.48 -10.98
C ALA A 323 9.35 19.27 -9.78
N ALA A 324 9.10 18.24 -8.95
CA ALA A 324 9.86 17.94 -7.75
C ALA A 324 11.16 17.18 -7.99
N ARG A 325 11.42 16.72 -9.22
CA ARG A 325 12.70 16.10 -9.58
C ARG A 325 13.75 17.19 -9.79
N PRO A 326 14.99 17.01 -9.28
CA PRO A 326 16.10 17.90 -9.58
C PRO A 326 16.50 17.84 -11.05
#